data_AF-A0A1L8UNM2-F1
#
_entry.id   AF-A0A1L8UNM2-F1
#
_cell.length_a   1.000
_cell.length_b   1.000
_cell.length_c   1.000
_cell.angle_alpha   90.00
_cell.angle_beta   90.00
_cell.angle_gamma   90.00
#
_symmetry.space_group_name_H-M   'P 1'
#
loop_
_entity.id
_entity.type
_entity.pdbx_description
1 polymer ?
#
loop_
_entity_poly.entity_id
_entity_poly.type
_entity_poly.pdbx_seq_one_letter_code
_entity_poly.pdbx_strand_id
1 'polypeptide(L)'
;MYKLLSIEASVATRNLELENLDTATIDLCFDDSAVTSFKNFDFMQINEVYDCKIFLFGGQDDSGEKFQYINDVSIGRTVLSEVANEKGDVYYINKISASESFSKQKKLSYKYTRKDLIQVKTIIHAAFE
;
A
#
# COMPACT_ATOMS: atom_id res chain seq x y z
N MET A 1 -9.63 5.22 -5.53
CA MET A 1 -9.78 6.11 -4.34
C MET A 1 -10.28 5.27 -3.18
N TYR A 2 -10.02 5.68 -1.93
CA TYR A 2 -10.38 4.89 -0.75
C TYR A 2 -11.23 5.68 0.24
N LYS A 3 -12.30 5.07 0.75
CA LYS A 3 -13.09 5.62 1.86
C LYS A 3 -12.59 5.07 3.19
N LEU A 4 -12.35 5.94 4.17
CA LEU A 4 -11.98 5.49 5.51
C LEU A 4 -13.24 5.04 6.28
N LEU A 5 -13.29 3.78 6.69
CA LEU A 5 -14.44 3.20 7.40
C LEU A 5 -14.28 3.25 8.91
N SER A 6 -13.09 2.93 9.42
CA SER A 6 -12.83 2.87 10.85
C SER A 6 -11.35 3.13 11.17
N ILE A 7 -11.10 3.48 12.44
CA ILE A 7 -9.76 3.69 13.00
C ILE A 7 -9.68 2.90 14.30
N GLU A 8 -8.75 1.95 14.36
CA GLU A 8 -8.38 1.26 15.58
C GLU A 8 -7.05 1.82 16.08
N ALA A 9 -7.12 2.71 17.08
CA ALA A 9 -5.96 3.36 17.63
C ALA A 9 -5.29 2.51 18.73
N SER A 10 -3.97 2.43 18.69
CA SER A 10 -3.10 2.00 19.78
C SER A 10 -2.35 3.22 20.35
N VAL A 11 -1.44 3.01 21.32
CA VAL A 11 -0.74 4.10 22.02
C VAL A 11 0.05 5.02 21.08
N ALA A 12 0.63 4.47 20.02
CA ALA A 12 1.47 5.21 19.07
C ALA A 12 1.16 4.93 17.59
N THR A 13 0.50 3.82 17.30
CA THR A 13 0.19 3.37 15.94
C THR A 13 -1.31 3.16 15.81
N ARG A 14 -1.81 3.02 14.59
CA ARG A 14 -3.23 2.71 14.36
C ARG A 14 -3.40 1.80 13.15
N ASN A 15 -4.51 1.09 13.12
CA ASN A 15 -4.99 0.40 11.93
C ASN A 15 -6.18 1.16 11.36
N LEU A 16 -6.23 1.25 10.03
CA LEU A 16 -7.24 1.96 9.26
C LEU A 16 -7.94 0.96 8.35
N GLU A 17 -9.26 0.87 8.41
CA GLU A 17 -10.03 0.12 7.42
C GLU A 17 -10.37 1.03 6.25
N LEU A 18 -9.76 0.78 5.10
CA LEU A 18 -9.93 1.54 3.87
C LEU A 18 -10.70 0.73 2.84
N GLU A 19 -11.83 1.23 2.37
CA GLU A 19 -12.60 0.63 1.29
C GLU A 19 -12.17 1.22 -0.05
N ASN A 20 -11.64 0.40 -0.95
CA ASN A 20 -11.44 0.76 -2.33
C ASN A 20 -12.80 0.95 -3.02
N LEU A 21 -13.09 2.16 -3.48
CA LEU A 21 -14.38 2.51 -4.08
C LEU A 21 -14.63 1.84 -5.43
N ASP A 22 -13.58 1.39 -6.12
CA ASP A 22 -13.70 0.77 -7.45
C ASP A 22 -13.98 -0.74 -7.37
N THR A 23 -13.49 -1.40 -6.32
CA THR A 23 -13.53 -2.86 -6.16
C THR A 23 -14.31 -3.34 -4.95
N ALA A 24 -14.71 -2.42 -4.06
CA ALA A 24 -15.26 -2.69 -2.72
C ALA A 24 -14.36 -3.56 -1.82
N THR A 25 -13.06 -3.68 -2.15
CA THR A 25 -12.09 -4.33 -1.27
C THR A 25 -11.89 -3.49 -0.01
N ILE A 26 -11.94 -4.13 1.16
CA ILE A 26 -11.60 -3.50 2.44
C ILE A 26 -10.18 -3.92 2.82
N ASP A 27 -9.29 -2.95 2.92
CA ASP A 27 -7.92 -3.09 3.35
C ASP A 27 -7.74 -2.65 4.79
N LEU A 28 -7.17 -3.52 5.63
CA LEU A 28 -6.68 -3.15 6.95
C LEU A 28 -5.24 -2.66 6.82
N CYS A 29 -5.04 -1.35 6.91
CA CYS A 29 -3.74 -0.70 6.73
C CYS A 29 -3.15 -0.22 8.05
N PHE A 30 -1.91 -0.58 8.29
CA PHE A 30 -1.09 -0.10 9.39
C PHE A 30 -0.59 1.31 9.12
N ASP A 31 -0.65 2.16 10.14
CA ASP A 31 -0.20 3.55 10.13
C ASP A 31 0.60 3.86 11.41
N ASP A 32 1.89 4.12 11.25
CA ASP A 32 2.82 4.64 12.26
C ASP A 32 3.38 6.03 11.89
N SER A 33 2.73 6.74 10.98
CA SER A 33 3.19 8.05 10.48
C SER A 33 3.34 9.09 11.58
N ALA A 34 2.46 9.06 12.59
CA ALA A 34 2.52 9.98 13.74
C ALA A 34 3.72 9.73 14.66
N VAL A 35 4.30 8.52 14.63
CA VAL A 35 5.52 8.19 15.39
C VAL A 35 6.76 8.77 14.71
N THR A 36 6.72 8.92 13.39
CA THR A 36 7.91 9.22 12.58
C THR A 36 7.96 10.68 12.11
N SER A 37 6.84 11.40 12.09
CA SER A 37 6.79 12.79 11.62
C SER A 37 5.60 13.58 12.15
N PHE A 38 5.76 14.90 12.24
CA PHE A 38 4.64 15.84 12.46
C PHE A 38 3.79 16.06 11.20
N LYS A 39 4.33 15.72 10.03
CA LYS A 39 3.62 15.71 8.75
C LYS A 39 3.21 14.27 8.49
N ASN A 40 2.04 13.90 9.01
CA ASN A 40 1.56 12.52 9.11
C ASN A 40 0.13 12.38 8.57
N PHE A 41 -0.51 11.23 8.80
CA PHE A 41 -1.86 10.93 8.33
C PHE A 41 -2.98 11.22 9.33
N ASP A 42 -2.71 11.88 10.47
CA ASP A 42 -3.71 12.14 11.54
C ASP A 42 -4.88 13.01 11.06
N PHE A 43 -4.72 13.73 9.95
CA PHE A 43 -5.79 14.51 9.32
C PHE A 43 -6.90 13.66 8.70
N MET A 44 -6.73 12.34 8.55
CA MET A 44 -7.74 11.46 7.98
C MET A 44 -8.96 11.33 8.90
N GLN A 45 -10.16 11.37 8.33
CA GLN A 45 -11.44 11.34 9.02
C GLN A 45 -12.32 10.20 8.49
N ILE A 46 -13.06 9.55 9.38
CA ILE A 46 -14.00 8.47 9.03
C ILE A 46 -15.06 9.02 8.05
N ASN A 47 -15.44 8.21 7.07
CA ASN A 47 -16.32 8.48 5.94
C ASN A 47 -15.78 9.41 4.85
N GLU A 48 -14.60 10.01 5.03
CA GLU A 48 -13.96 10.79 3.98
C GLU A 48 -13.22 9.90 2.97
N VAL A 49 -12.97 10.47 1.79
CA VAL A 49 -12.36 9.78 0.65
C VAL A 49 -10.97 10.34 0.35
N TYR A 50 -10.01 9.46 0.17
CA TYR A 50 -8.60 9.79 -0.01
C TYR A 50 -7.99 9.04 -1.20
N ASP A 51 -7.04 9.69 -1.85
CA ASP A 51 -6.09 9.01 -2.73
C ASP A 51 -5.01 8.39 -1.84
N CYS A 52 -4.98 7.06 -1.76
CA CYS A 52 -4.08 6.32 -0.88
C CYS A 52 -3.17 5.41 -1.70
N LYS A 53 -1.91 5.31 -1.26
CA LYS A 53 -0.99 4.27 -1.73
C LYS A 53 -0.70 3.31 -0.58
N ILE A 54 -0.95 2.03 -0.83
CA ILE A 54 -0.83 0.95 0.15
C ILE A 54 0.34 0.05 -0.25
N PHE A 55 1.29 -0.11 0.66
CA PHE A 55 2.45 -0.97 0.49
C PHE A 55 2.20 -2.35 1.08
N LEU A 56 2.60 -3.42 0.38
CA LEU A 56 2.56 -4.77 0.93
C LEU A 56 3.91 -5.08 1.58
N PHE A 57 3.94 -5.12 2.91
CA PHE A 57 5.14 -5.49 3.66
C PHE A 57 5.37 -7.00 3.55
N GLY A 58 6.31 -7.40 2.69
CA GLY A 58 6.53 -8.79 2.31
C GLY A 58 7.65 -9.03 1.31
N GLY A 59 7.53 -10.13 0.56
CA GLY A 59 8.50 -10.54 -0.46
C GLY A 59 7.91 -11.52 -1.48
N GLN A 60 8.68 -11.79 -2.54
CA GLN A 60 8.33 -12.83 -3.51
C GLN A 60 8.37 -14.20 -2.84
N ASP A 61 7.29 -14.95 -2.99
CA ASP A 61 7.09 -16.28 -2.43
C ASP A 61 6.01 -16.99 -3.25
N ASP A 62 6.29 -18.19 -3.75
CA ASP A 62 5.39 -18.96 -4.61
C ASP A 62 4.06 -19.33 -3.94
N SER A 63 4.01 -19.34 -2.60
CA SER A 63 2.79 -19.54 -1.80
C SER A 63 1.95 -18.28 -1.62
N GLY A 64 2.43 -17.14 -2.13
CA GLY A 64 1.79 -15.84 -2.01
C GLY A 64 0.59 -15.63 -2.94
N GLU A 65 -0.05 -14.47 -2.77
CA GLU A 65 -1.09 -13.98 -3.68
C GLU A 65 -0.46 -13.61 -5.03
N LYS A 66 -1.22 -13.81 -6.10
CA LYS A 66 -0.75 -13.50 -7.46
C LYS A 66 -1.03 -12.05 -7.80
N PHE A 67 0.00 -11.39 -8.29
CA PHE A 67 -0.09 -10.02 -8.76
C PHE A 67 0.45 -9.89 -10.19
N GLN A 68 -0.12 -8.95 -10.93
CA GLN A 68 0.39 -8.48 -12.20
C GLN A 68 1.19 -7.20 -11.99
N TYR A 69 2.43 -7.18 -12.48
CA TYR A 69 3.23 -5.98 -12.51
C TYR A 69 2.69 -4.95 -13.51
N ILE A 70 2.64 -3.69 -13.09
CA ILE A 70 2.18 -2.55 -13.90
C ILE A 70 3.39 -1.74 -14.37
N ASN A 71 4.08 -1.07 -13.44
CA ASN A 71 5.22 -0.18 -13.70
C ASN A 71 6.07 0.02 -12.42
N ASP A 72 7.18 0.74 -12.56
CA ASP A 72 7.95 1.27 -11.43
C ASP A 72 7.52 2.72 -11.18
N VAL A 73 7.29 3.07 -9.91
CA VAL A 73 6.80 4.39 -9.49
C VAL A 73 7.67 4.92 -8.36
N SER A 74 8.01 6.20 -8.42
CA SER A 74 8.65 6.90 -7.30
C SER A 74 7.60 7.35 -6.29
N ILE A 75 7.79 6.97 -5.03
CA ILE A 75 7.07 7.50 -3.87
C ILE A 75 8.12 8.13 -2.95
N GLY A 76 8.10 9.46 -2.89
CA GLY A 76 9.18 10.25 -2.30
C GLY A 76 10.52 9.95 -2.99
N ARG A 77 11.54 9.58 -2.22
CA ARG A 77 12.86 9.19 -2.76
C ARG A 77 12.97 7.70 -3.11
N THR A 78 11.96 6.90 -2.79
CA THR A 78 11.98 5.45 -2.98
C THR A 78 11.29 5.06 -4.28
N VAL A 79 11.93 4.20 -5.08
CA VAL A 79 11.31 3.59 -6.26
C VAL A 79 10.72 2.24 -5.85
N LEU A 80 9.42 2.06 -6.06
CA LEU A 80 8.66 0.84 -5.80
C LEU A 80 8.09 0.29 -7.10
N SER A 81 7.65 -0.98 -7.07
CA SER A 81 6.88 -1.56 -8.17
C SER A 81 5.40 -1.51 -7.85
N GLU A 82 4.61 -1.00 -8.79
CA GLU A 82 3.15 -1.01 -8.75
C GLU A 82 2.63 -2.34 -9.30
N VAL A 83 1.70 -2.95 -8.57
CA VAL A 83 1.16 -4.27 -8.91
C VAL A 83 -0.35 -4.29 -8.70
N ALA A 84 -1.06 -5.06 -9.52
CA ALA A 84 -2.50 -5.28 -9.39
C ALA A 84 -2.84 -6.73 -9.08
N ASN A 85 -3.81 -6.94 -8.18
CA ASN A 85 -4.40 -8.27 -7.98
C ASN A 85 -5.47 -8.57 -9.03
N GLU A 86 -6.10 -9.75 -8.96
CA GLU A 86 -7.14 -10.17 -9.92
C GLU A 86 -8.41 -9.31 -9.88
N LYS A 87 -8.68 -8.62 -8.77
CA LYS A 87 -9.82 -7.69 -8.64
C LYS A 87 -9.54 -6.32 -9.26
N GLY A 88 -8.28 -6.02 -9.58
CA GLY A 88 -7.85 -4.70 -10.03
C GLY A 88 -7.45 -3.75 -8.89
N ASP A 89 -7.35 -4.23 -7.65
CA ASP A 89 -6.76 -3.43 -6.57
C ASP A 89 -5.27 -3.22 -6.86
N VAL A 90 -4.82 -1.98 -6.67
CA VAL A 90 -3.43 -1.59 -6.92
C VAL A 90 -2.69 -1.42 -5.60
N TYR A 91 -1.52 -2.06 -5.52
CA TYR A 91 -0.62 -2.00 -4.36
C TYR A 91 0.81 -1.71 -4.79
N TYR A 92 1.64 -1.40 -3.80
CA TYR A 92 3.06 -1.13 -3.99
C TYR A 92 3.91 -2.15 -3.25
N ILE A 93 4.98 -2.60 -3.88
CA ILE A 93 5.95 -3.54 -3.30
C ILE A 93 7.37 -3.05 -3.56
N ASN A 94 8.33 -3.64 -2.85
CA ASN A 94 9.75 -3.40 -3.13
C ASN A 94 10.03 -3.61 -4.63
N LYS A 95 10.85 -2.72 -5.21
CA LYS A 95 11.19 -2.77 -6.63
C LYS A 95 11.69 -4.16 -7.01
N ILE A 96 11.04 -4.76 -8.01
CA ILE A 96 11.47 -6.04 -8.56
C ILE A 96 12.48 -5.76 -9.69
N SER A 97 13.61 -6.47 -9.68
CA SER A 97 14.58 -6.33 -10.78
C SER A 97 14.05 -7.01 -12.06
N ALA A 98 14.30 -6.40 -13.22
CA ALA A 98 13.88 -6.95 -14.51
C ALA A 98 14.47 -8.34 -14.83
N SER A 99 15.56 -8.72 -14.15
CA SER A 99 16.21 -10.02 -14.23
C SER A 99 15.56 -11.11 -13.38
N GLU A 100 14.80 -10.74 -12.34
CA GLU A 100 14.22 -11.68 -11.36
C GLU A 100 12.77 -12.05 -11.69
N SER A 101 12.53 -12.60 -12.89
CA SER A 101 11.30 -13.36 -13.18
C SER A 101 10.11 -12.60 -13.73
N PHE A 102 10.30 -11.77 -14.77
CA PHE A 102 9.18 -11.53 -15.68
C PHE A 102 9.03 -12.70 -16.65
N SER A 103 8.13 -13.63 -16.31
CA SER A 103 7.49 -14.45 -17.35
C SER A 103 6.87 -13.53 -18.41
N LYS A 104 6.62 -14.01 -19.63
CA LYS A 104 5.95 -13.23 -20.71
C LYS A 104 4.66 -12.51 -20.25
N GLN A 105 4.08 -12.93 -19.13
CA GLN A 105 2.82 -12.43 -18.58
C GLN A 105 2.97 -11.38 -17.48
N LYS A 106 4.19 -11.01 -17.07
CA LYS A 106 4.46 -10.03 -15.99
C LYS A 106 3.74 -10.34 -14.66
N LYS A 107 3.56 -11.63 -14.34
CA LYS A 107 2.93 -12.08 -13.10
C LYS A 107 3.98 -12.51 -12.08
N LEU A 108 3.70 -12.27 -10.80
CA LEU A 108 4.50 -12.74 -9.67
C LEU A 108 3.60 -13.27 -8.55
N SER A 109 4.15 -14.13 -7.70
CA SER A 109 3.53 -14.50 -6.42
C SER A 109 4.21 -13.70 -5.31
N TYR A 110 3.41 -13.07 -4.44
CA TYR A 110 3.90 -12.21 -3.37
C TYR A 110 3.19 -12.52 -2.06
N LYS A 111 3.98 -12.73 -1.01
CA LYS A 111 3.47 -12.99 0.33
C LYS A 111 3.79 -11.80 1.21
N TYR A 112 2.77 -11.28 1.86
CA TYR A 112 2.86 -10.14 2.77
C TYR A 112 2.24 -10.49 4.11
N THR A 113 2.72 -9.84 5.16
CA THR A 113 2.20 -10.00 6.53
C THR A 113 1.42 -8.78 7.00
N ARG A 114 1.60 -7.64 6.32
CA ARG A 114 0.96 -6.38 6.67
C ARG A 114 0.80 -5.50 5.43
N LYS A 115 -0.22 -4.65 5.46
CA LYS A 115 -0.42 -3.57 4.49
C LYS A 115 -0.12 -2.26 5.20
N ASP A 116 0.76 -1.45 4.65
CA ASP A 116 1.21 -0.20 5.27
C ASP A 116 0.69 0.97 4.44
N LEU A 117 0.10 1.97 5.08
CA LEU A 117 -0.29 3.20 4.41
C LEU A 117 0.95 4.06 4.19
N ILE A 118 1.32 4.33 2.94
CA ILE A 118 2.61 4.98 2.63
C ILE A 118 2.48 6.36 1.97
N GLN A 119 1.29 6.68 1.44
CA GLN A 119 0.99 8.01 0.94
C GLN A 119 -0.51 8.26 1.02
N VAL A 120 -0.90 9.47 1.43
CA VAL A 120 -2.28 9.95 1.44
C VAL A 120 -2.31 11.35 0.83
N LYS A 121 -3.02 11.51 -0.30
CA LYS A 121 -2.98 12.72 -1.13
C LYS A 121 -1.51 13.04 -1.47
N THR A 122 -1.02 14.20 -1.05
CA THR A 122 0.36 14.67 -1.27
C THR A 122 1.29 14.42 -0.08
N ILE A 123 0.79 13.82 1.01
CA ILE A 123 1.58 13.52 2.21
C ILE A 123 2.16 12.11 2.07
N ILE A 124 3.49 11.99 2.21
CA ILE A 124 4.23 10.75 2.06
C ILE A 124 4.72 10.33 3.45
N HIS A 125 4.69 9.04 3.74
CA HIS A 125 5.21 8.51 5.00
C HIS A 125 6.72 8.77 5.11
N ALA A 126 7.21 9.19 6.28
CA ALA A 126 8.59 9.66 6.46
C ALA A 126 9.68 8.63 6.10
N ALA A 127 9.36 7.33 6.17
CA ALA A 127 10.26 6.27 5.70
C ALA A 127 10.52 6.30 4.18
N PHE A 128 9.62 6.92 3.41
CA PHE A 128 9.66 7.02 1.95
C PHE A 128 9.98 8.44 1.44
N GLU A 129 9.82 9.48 2.27
CA GLU A 129 10.23 10.86 1.95
C GLU A 129 11.73 10.94 1.60
#